data_AF-A0A978W5G2-F1
#
_entry.id   AF-A0A978W5G2-F1
#
_cell.length_a   1.000
_cell.length_b   1.000
_cell.length_c   1.000
_cell.angle_alpha   90.00
_cell.angle_beta   90.00
_cell.angle_gamma   90.00
#
_symmetry.space_group_name_H-M   'P 1'
#
loop_
_entity.id
_entity.type
_entity.pdbx_description
1 polymer ?
#
loop_
_entity_poly.entity_id
_entity_poly.type
_entity_poly.pdbx_seq_one_letter_code
_entity_poly.pdbx_strand_id
1 'polypeptide(L)' 'MVPGYGCPYSASNKFSPLMRFSCQGMIVVDYSFDGTWVAEVVDSGQVVSINLSGQDVSIKDNENNEIGTVKDLRTRFTRV' A
#
# COMPACT_ATOMS: atom_id res chain seq x y z
N MET A 1 10.59 -6.13 11.25
CA MET A 1 9.25 -6.16 10.64
C MET A 1 8.60 -7.43 11.13
N VAL A 2 7.44 -7.39 11.79
CA VAL A 2 6.69 -8.61 12.12
C VAL A 2 5.73 -8.86 10.95
N PRO A 3 6.01 -9.84 10.07
CA PRO A 3 5.11 -10.16 8.97
C PRO A 3 3.82 -10.76 9.56
N GLY A 4 2.65 -10.38 9.04
CA GLY A 4 1.36 -10.98 9.45
C GLY A 4 0.38 -10.07 10.21
N TYR A 5 0.72 -8.80 10.46
CA TYR A 5 -0.24 -7.80 10.97
C TYR A 5 -0.74 -6.81 9.91
N GLY A 6 -0.22 -6.87 8.69
CA GLY A 6 -0.73 -6.06 7.58
C GLY A 6 -2.01 -6.70 7.05
N CYS A 7 -3.17 -6.22 7.51
CA CYS A 7 -4.40 -6.47 6.76
C CYS A 7 -4.27 -5.79 5.39
N PRO A 8 -4.78 -6.39 4.30
CA PRO A 8 -4.89 -5.70 3.03
C PRO A 8 -5.55 -4.34 3.25
N TYR A 9 -4.94 -3.27 2.75
CA TYR A 9 -5.53 -1.95 2.84
C TYR A 9 -6.73 -1.88 1.89
N SER A 10 -7.95 -1.92 2.44
CA SER A 10 -9.20 -1.84 1.67
C SER A 10 -10.05 -0.60 1.99
N ALA A 11 -9.54 0.30 2.85
CA ALA A 11 -10.29 1.47 3.29
C ALA A 11 -10.10 2.65 2.33
N SER A 12 -11.19 3.19 1.77
CA SER A 12 -11.12 4.44 1.02
C SER A 12 -10.89 5.63 1.97
N ASN A 13 -9.89 6.44 1.65
CA ASN A 13 -9.62 7.75 2.28
C ASN A 13 -9.43 7.75 3.81
N LYS A 14 -8.96 6.64 4.41
CA LYS A 14 -8.70 6.55 5.87
C LYS A 14 -7.38 5.86 6.14
N PHE A 15 -6.56 6.43 7.02
CA PHE A 15 -5.36 5.74 7.52
C PHE A 15 -5.75 4.41 8.18
N SER A 16 -5.06 3.34 7.79
CA SER A 16 -5.17 2.02 8.42
C SER A 16 -3.78 1.50 8.79
N PRO A 17 -3.62 0.80 9.94
CA PRO A 17 -2.34 0.20 10.30
C PRO A 17 -1.92 -0.87 9.28
N LEU A 18 -0.81 -0.63 8.58
CA LEU A 18 -0.27 -1.57 7.59
C LEU A 18 0.91 -2.39 8.13
N MET A 19 1.76 -1.78 8.97
CA MET A 19 2.96 -2.41 9.51
C MET A 19 3.18 -2.03 10.97
N ARG A 20 3.77 -2.96 11.74
CA ARG A 20 4.24 -2.72 13.11
C ARG A 20 5.73 -3.03 13.22
N PHE A 21 6.45 -2.16 13.90
CA PHE A 21 7.88 -2.29 14.16
C PHE A 21 8.11 -2.51 15.65
N SER A 22 8.92 -3.52 15.98
CA SER A 22 9.50 -3.64 17.32
C SER A 22 10.78 -2.83 17.35
N CYS A 23 10.78 -1.73 18.08
CA CYS A 23 11.84 -0.74 18.10
C CYS A 23 12.66 -0.88 19.38
N GLN A 24 13.98 -1.06 19.26
CA GLN A 24 14.92 -1.06 20.39
C GLN A 24 16.09 -0.13 20.06
N GLY A 25 16.25 0.96 20.82
CA GLY A 25 17.34 1.93 20.63
C GLY A 25 17.20 2.86 19.42
N MET A 26 16.20 2.67 18.56
CA MET A 26 15.91 3.50 17.39
C MET A 26 14.41 3.66 17.19
N ILE A 27 13.97 4.75 16.55
CA ILE A 27 12.58 4.96 16.13
C ILE A 27 12.52 5.17 14.62
N VAL A 28 11.46 4.68 13.98
CA VAL A 28 11.21 4.93 12.56
C VAL A 28 10.53 6.28 12.42
N VAL A 29 11.08 7.14 11.54
CA VAL A 29 10.60 8.51 11.33
C VAL A 29 10.03 8.73 9.93
N ASP A 30 10.37 7.89 8.96
CA ASP A 30 9.95 8.01 7.57
C ASP A 30 9.81 6.63 6.90
N TYR A 31 9.08 6.56 5.78
CA TYR A 31 8.81 5.34 5.01
C TYR A 31 8.75 5.61 3.51
N SER A 32 9.50 4.83 2.74
CA SER A 32 9.36 4.78 1.27
C SER A 32 8.57 3.54 0.85
N PHE A 33 7.68 3.70 -0.12
CA PHE A 33 6.93 2.60 -0.74
C PHE A 33 7.73 1.89 -1.85
N ASP A 34 9.05 2.05 -1.91
CA ASP A 34 9.89 1.36 -2.88
C ASP A 34 9.78 -0.17 -2.73
N GLY A 35 9.63 -0.86 -3.86
CA GLY A 35 9.57 -2.32 -3.92
C GLY A 35 8.41 -2.85 -4.74
N THR A 36 8.26 -4.18 -4.71
CA THR A 36 7.16 -4.86 -5.41
C THR A 36 5.95 -4.94 -4.50
N TRP A 37 4.89 -4.23 -4.87
CA TRP A 37 3.59 -4.32 -4.22
C TRP A 37 2.65 -5.14 -5.08
N VAL A 38 1.65 -5.72 -4.42
CA VAL A 38 0.60 -6.50 -5.08
C VAL A 38 -0.74 -5.95 -4.65
N ALA A 39 -1.63 -5.74 -5.62
CA ALA A 39 -3.00 -5.32 -5.37
C ALA A 39 -3.98 -6.31 -6.02
N GLU A 40 -5.18 -6.36 -5.46
CA GLU A 40 -6.32 -7.09 -6.02
C GLU A 40 -7.31 -6.07 -6.59
N VAL A 41 -7.69 -6.24 -7.85
CA VAL A 41 -8.72 -5.42 -8.48
C VAL A 41 -10.09 -5.87 -7.96
N VAL A 42 -10.80 -4.97 -7.27
CA VAL A 42 -12.04 -5.29 -6.53
C VAL A 42 -13.09 -5.97 -7.41
N ASP A 43 -13.27 -5.51 -8.64
CA ASP A 43 -14.34 -5.98 -9.52
C ASP A 43 -14.03 -7.33 -10.17
N SER A 44 -12.76 -7.67 -10.39
CA SER A 44 -12.35 -8.88 -11.10
C SER A 44 -11.65 -9.92 -10.22
N GLY A 45 -11.24 -9.57 -9.01
CA GLY A 45 -10.36 -10.37 -8.15
C GLY A 45 -8.95 -10.57 -8.75
N GLN A 46 -8.61 -9.84 -9.83
CA GLN A 46 -7.33 -10.00 -10.49
C GLN A 46 -6.21 -9.46 -9.61
N VAL A 47 -5.19 -10.30 -9.38
CA VAL A 47 -3.99 -9.93 -8.64
C VAL A 47 -2.94 -9.38 -9.59
N VAL A 48 -2.43 -8.19 -9.29
CA VAL A 48 -1.52 -7.43 -10.16
C VAL A 48 -0.37 -6.84 -9.37
N SER A 49 0.83 -6.89 -9.96
CA SER A 49 2.00 -6.22 -9.40
C SER A 49 1.95 -4.73 -9.71
N ILE A 50 2.14 -3.90 -8.69
CA ILE A 50 2.17 -2.44 -8.80
C ILE A 50 3.46 -1.86 -8.20
N ASN A 51 3.86 -0.70 -8.70
CA ASN A 51 4.99 0.05 -8.17
C ASN A 51 4.49 1.35 -7.52
N LEU A 52 4.58 1.42 -6.19
CA LEU A 52 4.13 2.57 -5.40
C LEU A 52 5.21 3.64 -5.16
N SER A 53 6.43 3.47 -5.71
CA SER A 53 7.52 4.45 -5.54
C SER A 53 7.18 5.84 -6.08
N GLY A 54 6.33 5.92 -7.10
CA GLY A 54 5.86 7.15 -7.72
C GLY A 54 4.61 7.79 -7.06
N GLN A 55 4.15 7.25 -5.93
CA GLN A 55 2.95 7.68 -5.16
C GLN A 55 1.59 7.48 -5.84
N ASP A 56 1.51 7.56 -7.16
CA ASP A 56 0.28 7.36 -7.92
C ASP A 56 0.44 6.21 -8.93
N VAL A 57 -0.52 5.29 -8.93
CA VAL A 57 -0.60 4.16 -9.86
C VAL A 57 -1.99 4.08 -10.46
N SER A 58 -2.03 3.83 -11.77
CA SER A 58 -3.24 3.43 -12.49
C SER A 58 -3.00 2.11 -13.18
N ILE A 59 -3.97 1.22 -13.08
CA ILE A 59 -3.97 -0.11 -13.70
C ILE A 59 -5.02 -0.07 -14.79
N LYS A 60 -4.64 -0.55 -15.96
CA LYS A 60 -5.50 -0.61 -17.13
C LYS A 60 -5.70 -2.04 -17.59
N ASP A 61 -6.86 -2.31 -18.16
CA ASP A 61 -7.11 -3.57 -18.86
C ASP A 61 -6.45 -3.59 -20.25
N ASN A 62 -6.67 -4.67 -21.00
CA ASN A 62 -6.13 -4.83 -22.36
C ASN A 62 -6.72 -3.83 -23.37
N GLU A 63 -7.85 -3.20 -23.06
CA GLU A 63 -8.51 -2.19 -23.88
C GLU A 63 -8.11 -0.75 -23.48
N ASN A 64 -7.17 -0.60 -22.54
CA ASN A 64 -6.72 0.65 -21.93
C ASN A 64 -7.75 1.36 -21.03
N ASN A 65 -8.80 0.67 -20.58
CA ASN A 65 -9.72 1.20 -19.59
C ASN A 65 -9.08 1.15 -18.19
N GLU A 66 -9.25 2.21 -17.39
CA GLU A 66 -8.77 2.23 -16.00
C GLU A 66 -9.63 1.30 -15.13
N ILE A 67 -9.02 0.27 -14.56
CA ILE A 67 -9.69 -0.74 -13.72
C ILE A 67 -9.31 -0.65 -12.24
N GLY A 68 -8.33 0.19 -11.90
CA GLY A 68 -7.91 0.38 -10.52
C GLY A 68 -6.92 1.52 -10.39
N THR A 69 -7.03 2.27 -9.30
CA THR A 69 -6.08 3.34 -8.98
C THR A 69 -5.72 3.36 -7.51
N VAL A 70 -4.47 3.76 -7.27
CA VAL A 70 -3.96 4.13 -5.95
C VAL A 70 -3.37 5.53 -6.13
N LYS A 71 -3.85 6.52 -5.40
CA LYS A 71 -3.40 7.91 -5.50
C LYS A 71 -3.30 8.54 -4.12
N ASP A 72 -2.54 9.65 -4.02
CA ASP A 72 -2.36 10.42 -2.78
C ASP A 72 -1.90 9.53 -1.61
N LEU A 73 -0.91 8.66 -1.88
CA LEU A 73 -0.33 7.78 -0.87
C LEU A 73 0.33 8.62 0.23
N ARG A 74 -0.17 8.45 1.46
CA ARG A 74 0.36 9.11 2.66
C ARG A 74 0.68 8.10 3.74
N THR A 75 1.75 8.35 4.46
CA THR A 75 2.15 7.58 5.63
C THR A 75 2.23 8.46 6.86
N ARG A 76 2.02 7.84 8.01
CA ARG A 76 2.34 8.42 9.31
C ARG A 76 2.66 7.31 10.28
N PHE A 77 3.60 7.56 11.18
CA PHE A 77 3.86 6.68 12.30
C PHE A 77 3.03 7.12 13.50
N THR A 78 2.39 6.16 14.15
CA THR A 78 1.73 6.36 15.44
C THR A 78 2.42 5.49 16.48
N ARG A 79 2.64 6.03 17.67
CA ARG A 79 3.14 5.24 18.80
C ARG A 79 1.96 4.46 19.37
N VAL A 80 2.14 3.15 19.53
CA VAL A 80 1.12 2.21 20.00
C VAL A 80 1.65 1.45 21.20
#